data_AF-A0A852F550-F1
#
_entry.id   AF-A0A852F550-F1
#
_cell.length_a   1.000
_cell.length_b   1.000
_cell.length_c   1.000
_cell.angle_alpha   90.00
_cell.angle_beta   90.00
_cell.angle_gamma   90.00
#
_symmetry.space_group_name_H-M   'P 1'
#
loop_
_entity.id
_entity.type
_entity.pdbx_description
1 polymer ?
#
loop_
_entity_poly.entity_id
_entity_poly.type
_entity_poly.pdbx_seq_one_letter_code
_entity_poly.pdbx_strand_id
1 'polypeptide(L)'
;MKPSTPETLHKGRMLWIILLSTIALAWTTPIPLIEDSEELDEPCFDPCYCEVKESLFHIHCDNKGFINISQITESWSRPFKLYLQRNSMRKLYTNSFLHLNNAVSINLGNNALQDIQTGAFNGLRVLKRLYLHENKLDIFRNDTFLGLESLEYLQADYNVIKRIESGAFRNLSKLRVLILNDNLIPMLPTNLFKSVSLTHLDLRGNRLKVLSYRGMLDHIGRSLMEIQLEENPWNCTCEIVQLKSWLERIPYTALVGDITCETPFHFHGKDLREIKRSKLCPMLSDSEVEASLGIPQLSSSKENAWPTKPSSMLSSFHFTASSVEYKTSNKQPKPTKQPRAPRPPPTPRGLYPGPNQPPVAAYQTRPPIPIICPTGCSCSLHINDLGLTVNCKERGFHNISELLPRPLNAKKLYLSGNLIQKIYRSDFWNFSSLDLLHLGNNRISYVQDGAFINLPNLKSLYLNGNDIERLTPGMFRGLQSLHYLYFEYNLIREIQPAAFSLMPNLKLLFLNDNLLRTLPTDAFAGTSLARLNLRNNHFLALPVAGVLEHLHAIVQIDLKLNPWDCTCELVPLKQWLEALSSVSVVGEVLCASPEPLARRDLRSL
;
A
#
# COMPACT_ATOMS: atom_id res chain seq x y z
N MET A 1 37.39 4.16 86.51
CA MET A 1 36.13 4.95 86.66
C MET A 1 34.98 3.99 86.98
N LYS A 2 33.81 4.49 87.43
CA LYS A 2 32.67 3.67 87.92
C LYS A 2 31.66 3.28 86.78
N PRO A 3 30.66 2.37 87.01
CA PRO A 3 29.93 1.54 86.00
C PRO A 3 28.80 2.30 85.24
N SER A 4 27.92 1.75 84.38
CA SER A 4 27.31 0.39 84.19
C SER A 4 26.98 0.10 82.71
N THR A 5 26.80 -1.13 82.14
CA THR A 5 26.20 -2.45 82.51
C THR A 5 24.65 -2.55 82.32
N PRO A 6 24.00 -3.74 82.09
CA PRO A 6 23.75 -4.27 80.72
C PRO A 6 22.39 -5.01 80.49
N GLU A 7 22.13 -5.53 79.26
CA GLU A 7 21.21 -6.67 78.93
C GLU A 7 21.41 -7.10 77.43
N THR A 8 21.14 -8.28 76.83
CA THR A 8 20.59 -9.63 77.17
C THR A 8 19.05 -9.81 77.23
N LEU A 9 18.38 -10.95 76.91
CA LEU A 9 18.83 -12.31 76.53
C LEU A 9 17.86 -13.14 75.60
N HIS A 10 18.18 -13.29 74.29
CA HIS A 10 18.32 -14.55 73.51
C HIS A 10 17.34 -15.77 73.64
N LYS A 11 16.99 -16.40 72.48
CA LYS A 11 16.39 -17.76 72.25
C LYS A 11 14.90 -18.00 72.57
N GLY A 12 14.32 -19.00 71.90
CA GLY A 12 12.96 -19.55 72.15
C GLY A 12 12.88 -21.07 71.88
N ARG A 13 11.78 -21.71 72.29
CA ARG A 13 11.47 -23.15 72.03
C ARG A 13 9.97 -23.43 72.20
N MET A 14 9.47 -24.55 71.67
CA MET A 14 8.05 -24.98 71.73
C MET A 14 7.61 -25.46 73.12
N LEU A 15 6.33 -25.30 73.49
CA LEU A 15 5.33 -26.40 73.54
C LEU A 15 3.88 -25.93 73.88
N TRP A 16 2.97 -26.90 74.00
CA TRP A 16 1.49 -26.84 73.88
C TRP A 16 0.66 -26.41 75.12
N ILE A 17 -0.58 -25.92 74.84
CA ILE A 17 -1.90 -26.23 75.48
C ILE A 17 -2.47 -25.43 76.69
N ILE A 18 -3.77 -25.04 76.56
CA ILE A 18 -4.82 -24.73 77.60
C ILE A 18 -4.65 -23.41 78.43
N LEU A 19 -5.66 -22.56 78.72
CA LEU A 19 -7.13 -22.53 78.50
C LEU A 19 -7.66 -21.06 78.35
N LEU A 20 -8.92 -20.88 77.87
CA LEU A 20 -9.94 -19.79 78.05
C LEU A 20 -9.57 -18.43 78.74
N SER A 21 -10.14 -17.26 78.38
CA SER A 21 -11.47 -16.94 77.78
C SER A 21 -11.58 -15.51 77.19
N THR A 22 -12.36 -15.33 76.10
CA THR A 22 -13.14 -14.10 75.70
C THR A 22 -12.38 -12.75 75.48
N ILE A 23 -12.67 -11.83 74.53
CA ILE A 23 -13.86 -11.47 73.72
C ILE A 23 -13.43 -11.00 72.29
N ALA A 24 -14.23 -11.36 71.26
CA ALA A 24 -14.45 -10.70 69.93
C ALA A 24 -13.35 -10.50 68.85
N LEU A 25 -13.81 -10.67 67.60
CA LEU A 25 -13.44 -9.93 66.37
C LEU A 25 -11.99 -10.03 65.81
N ALA A 26 -11.61 -11.21 65.31
CA ALA A 26 -10.72 -11.31 64.14
C ALA A 26 -10.88 -12.62 63.34
N TRP A 27 -11.05 -12.49 62.01
CA TRP A 27 -10.44 -13.31 60.94
C TRP A 27 -10.27 -14.84 61.17
N THR A 28 -11.18 -15.65 60.61
CA THR A 28 -10.95 -16.46 59.37
C THR A 28 -12.05 -17.51 59.18
N THR A 29 -12.69 -17.48 58.01
CA THR A 29 -13.34 -18.63 57.35
C THR A 29 -12.75 -18.74 55.94
N PRO A 30 -12.77 -19.92 55.29
CA PRO A 30 -11.86 -20.18 54.17
C PRO A 30 -12.15 -19.30 52.95
N ILE A 31 -11.10 -18.97 52.21
CA ILE A 31 -11.20 -18.51 50.83
C ILE A 31 -11.94 -19.61 50.06
N PRO A 32 -13.12 -19.35 49.47
CA PRO A 32 -13.66 -20.23 48.45
C PRO A 32 -12.67 -20.18 47.27
N LEU A 33 -12.22 -21.34 46.80
CA LEU A 33 -11.75 -21.42 45.43
C LEU A 33 -12.94 -21.05 44.56
N ILE A 34 -12.88 -19.89 43.89
CA ILE A 34 -13.83 -19.54 42.84
C ILE A 34 -13.41 -20.31 41.59
N GLU A 35 -13.60 -21.62 41.65
CA GLU A 35 -14.15 -22.36 40.51
C GLU A 35 -15.58 -21.84 40.36
N ASP A 36 -15.70 -20.71 39.65
CA ASP A 36 -16.92 -20.16 39.04
C ASP A 36 -16.55 -18.85 38.33
N SER A 37 -15.62 -18.97 37.37
CA SER A 37 -15.89 -18.28 36.11
C SER A 37 -16.94 -19.11 35.40
N GLU A 38 -18.22 -18.89 35.73
CA GLU A 38 -19.31 -19.32 34.87
C GLU A 38 -19.01 -18.76 33.47
N GLU A 39 -18.58 -19.63 32.56
CA GLU A 39 -18.80 -19.32 31.15
C GLU A 39 -20.30 -19.37 30.95
N LEU A 40 -20.95 -18.21 31.08
CA LEU A 40 -22.24 -18.01 30.44
C LEU A 40 -22.03 -18.30 28.97
N ASP A 41 -22.48 -19.49 28.56
CA ASP A 41 -22.71 -19.90 27.18
C ASP A 41 -23.67 -18.88 26.57
N GLU A 42 -23.12 -17.80 26.01
CA GLU A 42 -23.94 -16.82 25.29
C GLU A 42 -24.60 -17.55 24.12
N PRO A 43 -25.93 -17.65 24.08
CA PRO A 43 -26.60 -18.57 23.16
C PRO A 43 -26.26 -18.20 21.72
N CYS A 44 -25.78 -19.20 20.98
CA CYS A 44 -25.63 -19.07 19.54
C CYS A 44 -27.02 -19.07 18.89
N PHE A 45 -27.23 -18.17 17.94
CA PHE A 45 -28.50 -18.05 17.22
C PHE A 45 -28.60 -19.11 16.12
N ASP A 46 -29.48 -20.11 16.25
CA ASP A 46 -29.83 -21.06 15.17
C ASP A 46 -30.55 -20.30 14.04
N PRO A 47 -30.15 -20.39 12.75
CA PRO A 47 -29.31 -21.42 12.12
C PRO A 47 -27.81 -21.07 11.96
N CYS A 48 -27.30 -20.06 12.65
CA CYS A 48 -25.89 -19.70 12.64
C CYS A 48 -25.03 -20.69 13.47
N TYR A 49 -23.73 -20.69 13.20
CA TYR A 49 -22.73 -21.39 14.04
C TYR A 49 -21.88 -20.35 14.78
N CYS A 50 -21.40 -20.66 15.98
CA CYS A 50 -20.58 -19.76 16.77
C CYS A 50 -19.33 -20.45 17.31
N GLU A 51 -18.21 -19.72 17.31
CA GLU A 51 -16.93 -20.17 17.86
C GLU A 51 -16.32 -19.07 18.75
N VAL A 52 -15.50 -19.47 19.74
CA VAL A 52 -14.67 -18.54 20.51
C VAL A 52 -13.22 -18.66 20.02
N LYS A 53 -12.63 -17.55 19.57
CA LYS A 53 -11.21 -17.47 19.19
C LYS A 53 -10.58 -16.24 19.84
N GLU A 54 -9.47 -16.43 20.55
CA GLU A 54 -8.71 -15.33 21.19
C GLU A 54 -9.57 -14.43 22.11
N SER A 55 -10.47 -15.04 22.90
CA SER A 55 -11.46 -14.35 23.75
C SER A 55 -12.43 -13.42 23.00
N LEU A 56 -12.56 -13.59 21.69
CA LEU A 56 -13.52 -12.89 20.83
C LEU A 56 -14.54 -13.89 20.28
N PHE A 57 -15.82 -13.54 20.31
CA PHE A 57 -16.88 -14.38 19.78
C PHE A 57 -16.99 -14.20 18.26
N HIS A 58 -17.18 -15.28 17.51
CA HIS A 58 -17.31 -15.28 16.05
C HIS A 58 -18.64 -15.95 15.69
N ILE A 59 -19.48 -15.25 14.94
CA ILE A 59 -20.85 -15.66 14.63
C ILE A 59 -20.98 -15.83 13.11
N HIS A 60 -21.08 -17.07 12.67
CA HIS A 60 -21.13 -17.51 11.27
C HIS A 60 -22.59 -17.73 10.83
N CYS A 61 -23.20 -16.65 10.33
CA CYS A 61 -24.58 -16.55 9.87
C CYS A 61 -24.70 -16.52 8.33
N ASP A 62 -23.74 -17.09 7.61
CA ASP A 62 -23.64 -16.99 6.16
C ASP A 62 -24.24 -18.16 5.39
N ASN A 63 -24.66 -17.87 4.15
CA ASN A 63 -25.42 -18.80 3.30
C ASN A 63 -26.69 -19.39 3.99
N LYS A 64 -27.22 -18.71 5.01
CA LYS A 64 -28.41 -19.14 5.78
C LYS A 64 -29.73 -18.61 5.19
N GLY A 65 -29.67 -17.82 4.12
CA GLY A 65 -30.83 -17.29 3.42
C GLY A 65 -31.49 -16.06 4.06
N PHE A 66 -30.80 -15.35 4.97
CA PHE A 66 -31.33 -14.12 5.58
C PHE A 66 -31.66 -13.06 4.52
N ILE A 67 -32.79 -12.37 4.69
CA ILE A 67 -33.28 -11.30 3.80
C ILE A 67 -33.23 -9.94 4.50
N ASN A 68 -33.33 -9.92 5.83
CA ASN A 68 -33.21 -8.73 6.66
C ASN A 68 -32.44 -9.06 7.95
N ILE A 69 -31.60 -8.14 8.40
CA ILE A 69 -30.88 -8.22 9.68
C ILE A 69 -31.83 -8.28 10.89
N SER A 70 -33.07 -7.77 10.76
CA SER A 70 -34.12 -7.91 11.79
C SER A 70 -34.64 -9.34 11.99
N GLN A 71 -34.06 -10.33 11.30
CA GLN A 71 -34.28 -11.75 11.57
C GLN A 71 -33.33 -12.30 12.63
N ILE A 72 -32.27 -11.56 12.98
CA ILE A 72 -31.47 -11.80 14.18
C ILE A 72 -32.19 -11.09 15.33
N THR A 73 -32.49 -11.82 16.41
CA THR A 73 -33.20 -11.31 17.60
C THR A 73 -32.31 -11.22 18.84
N GLU A 74 -31.12 -11.80 18.76
CA GLU A 74 -30.20 -12.05 19.84
C GLU A 74 -29.20 -10.89 20.00
N SER A 75 -28.73 -10.70 21.23
CA SER A 75 -27.72 -9.68 21.54
C SER A 75 -26.66 -10.27 22.46
N TRP A 76 -25.39 -10.08 22.07
CA TRP A 76 -24.23 -10.64 22.77
C TRP A 76 -23.51 -9.57 23.60
N SER A 77 -23.19 -9.90 24.85
CA SER A 77 -22.53 -8.99 25.79
C SER A 77 -21.02 -8.96 25.58
N ARG A 78 -20.42 -10.07 25.11
CA ARG A 78 -19.00 -10.14 24.72
C ARG A 78 -18.78 -9.45 23.36
N PRO A 79 -17.60 -8.86 23.08
CA PRO A 79 -17.30 -8.29 21.76
C PRO A 79 -17.21 -9.39 20.68
N PHE A 80 -17.82 -9.16 19.52
CA PHE A 80 -17.97 -10.22 18.50
C PHE A 80 -17.65 -9.81 17.05
N LYS A 81 -17.41 -10.80 16.19
CA LYS A 81 -17.41 -10.69 14.72
C LYS A 81 -18.65 -11.38 14.18
N LEU A 82 -19.39 -10.74 13.26
CA LEU A 82 -20.61 -11.27 12.65
C LEU A 82 -20.45 -11.40 11.13
N TYR A 83 -20.66 -12.60 10.62
CA TYR A 83 -20.47 -12.96 9.21
C TYR A 83 -21.83 -13.26 8.57
N LEU A 84 -22.26 -12.38 7.65
CA LEU A 84 -23.57 -12.43 6.99
C LEU A 84 -23.46 -12.44 5.46
N GLN A 85 -22.31 -12.84 4.92
CA GLN A 85 -22.13 -13.01 3.48
C GLN A 85 -23.07 -14.06 2.86
N ARG A 86 -23.30 -13.97 1.55
CA ARG A 86 -24.10 -14.92 0.76
C ARG A 86 -25.53 -15.10 1.26
N ASN A 87 -26.05 -14.04 1.86
CA ASN A 87 -27.45 -13.94 2.21
C ASN A 87 -28.20 -13.16 1.11
N SER A 88 -29.52 -13.15 1.18
CA SER A 88 -30.40 -12.50 0.21
C SER A 88 -30.76 -11.07 0.61
N MET A 89 -29.94 -10.41 1.44
CA MET A 89 -30.22 -9.04 1.90
C MET A 89 -30.18 -8.06 0.73
N ARG A 90 -31.26 -7.30 0.53
CA ARG A 90 -31.39 -6.29 -0.55
C ARG A 90 -31.31 -4.85 -0.07
N LYS A 91 -31.65 -4.61 1.19
CA LYS A 91 -31.74 -3.28 1.79
C LYS A 91 -31.46 -3.34 3.28
N LEU A 92 -30.72 -2.35 3.79
CA LEU A 92 -30.56 -2.10 5.23
C LEU A 92 -31.45 -0.94 5.65
N TYR A 93 -32.15 -1.08 6.77
CA TYR A 93 -33.13 -0.11 7.27
C TYR A 93 -32.55 0.73 8.42
N THR A 94 -33.10 1.92 8.68
CA THR A 94 -32.64 2.77 9.79
C THR A 94 -32.75 2.04 11.14
N ASN A 95 -31.71 2.15 11.98
CA ASN A 95 -31.56 1.44 13.26
C ASN A 95 -31.52 -0.10 13.18
N SER A 96 -31.32 -0.68 11.99
CA SER A 96 -31.23 -2.13 11.75
C SER A 96 -30.30 -2.89 12.70
N PHE A 97 -29.22 -2.27 13.17
CA PHE A 97 -28.15 -2.90 13.96
C PHE A 97 -28.16 -2.49 15.45
N LEU A 98 -29.26 -1.91 15.95
CA LEU A 98 -29.31 -1.30 17.29
C LEU A 98 -29.01 -2.29 18.44
N HIS A 99 -29.34 -3.57 18.28
CA HIS A 99 -29.08 -4.64 19.25
C HIS A 99 -27.67 -5.26 19.13
N LEU A 100 -26.89 -4.89 18.10
CA LEU A 100 -25.57 -5.44 17.79
C LEU A 100 -24.43 -4.51 18.25
N ASN A 101 -24.66 -3.74 19.30
CA ASN A 101 -23.80 -2.66 19.81
C ASN A 101 -22.33 -3.09 20.09
N ASN A 102 -22.09 -4.35 20.44
CA ASN A 102 -20.77 -4.93 20.73
C ASN A 102 -20.05 -5.52 19.51
N ALA A 103 -20.61 -5.42 18.31
CA ALA A 103 -19.96 -5.92 17.10
C ALA A 103 -18.67 -5.14 16.77
N VAL A 104 -17.55 -5.85 16.70
CA VAL A 104 -16.22 -5.32 16.34
C VAL A 104 -15.98 -5.42 14.82
N SER A 105 -16.58 -6.41 14.17
CA SER A 105 -16.49 -6.65 12.72
C SER A 105 -17.81 -7.17 12.17
N ILE A 106 -18.29 -6.63 11.04
CA ILE A 106 -19.51 -7.08 10.35
C ILE A 106 -19.19 -7.30 8.87
N ASN A 107 -19.43 -8.51 8.37
CA ASN A 107 -19.37 -8.83 6.94
C ASN A 107 -20.76 -8.93 6.33
N LEU A 108 -21.04 -8.07 5.34
CA LEU A 108 -22.24 -8.06 4.51
C LEU A 108 -21.89 -8.20 3.02
N GLY A 109 -20.65 -8.63 2.71
CA GLY A 109 -20.16 -8.86 1.35
C GLY A 109 -20.91 -9.98 0.63
N ASN A 110 -20.83 -10.02 -0.70
CA ASN A 110 -21.56 -10.96 -1.57
C ASN A 110 -23.01 -11.14 -1.11
N ASN A 111 -23.78 -10.06 -1.20
CA ASN A 111 -25.22 -10.01 -0.92
C ASN A 111 -25.91 -9.29 -2.10
N ALA A 112 -27.23 -9.11 -2.02
CA ALA A 112 -28.00 -8.40 -3.03
C ALA A 112 -28.20 -6.90 -2.71
N LEU A 113 -27.41 -6.31 -1.80
CA LEU A 113 -27.67 -4.97 -1.25
C LEU A 113 -27.58 -3.90 -2.34
N GLN A 114 -28.67 -3.15 -2.49
CA GLN A 114 -28.80 -2.02 -3.42
C GLN A 114 -28.92 -0.69 -2.68
N ASP A 115 -29.51 -0.70 -1.48
CA ASP A 115 -29.83 0.53 -0.74
C ASP A 115 -29.52 0.38 0.75
N ILE A 116 -28.89 1.40 1.33
CA ILE A 116 -28.59 1.50 2.76
C ILE A 116 -29.23 2.80 3.25
N GLN A 117 -30.24 2.69 4.12
CA GLN A 117 -30.88 3.87 4.70
C GLN A 117 -29.93 4.61 5.65
N THR A 118 -30.09 5.93 5.73
CA THR A 118 -29.35 6.77 6.67
C THR A 118 -29.60 6.31 8.10
N GLY A 119 -28.53 6.22 8.89
CA GLY A 119 -28.60 5.67 10.26
C GLY A 119 -28.91 4.18 10.34
N ALA A 120 -28.74 3.38 9.28
CA ALA A 120 -28.89 1.92 9.38
C ALA A 120 -27.93 1.32 10.42
N PHE A 121 -26.68 1.79 10.42
CA PHE A 121 -25.61 1.37 11.33
C PHE A 121 -25.64 2.06 12.72
N ASN A 122 -26.74 2.73 13.07
CA ASN A 122 -26.92 3.30 14.41
C ASN A 122 -26.82 2.22 15.50
N GLY A 123 -26.00 2.47 16.52
CA GLY A 123 -25.71 1.55 17.61
C GLY A 123 -24.29 0.95 17.56
N LEU A 124 -23.70 0.82 16.36
CA LEU A 124 -22.43 0.13 16.09
C LEU A 124 -21.16 0.94 16.47
N ARG A 125 -21.16 1.55 17.66
CA ARG A 125 -20.14 2.50 18.13
C ARG A 125 -18.73 1.92 18.28
N VAL A 126 -18.61 0.60 18.45
CA VAL A 126 -17.31 -0.10 18.60
C VAL A 126 -16.83 -0.79 17.31
N LEU A 127 -17.63 -0.75 16.23
CA LEU A 127 -17.30 -1.44 14.99
C LEU A 127 -16.01 -0.86 14.38
N LYS A 128 -15.02 -1.74 14.19
CA LYS A 128 -13.72 -1.39 13.60
C LYS A 128 -13.64 -1.72 12.13
N ARG A 129 -14.33 -2.77 11.66
CA ARG A 129 -14.25 -3.24 10.28
C ARG A 129 -15.63 -3.54 9.69
N LEU A 130 -15.89 -3.00 8.50
CA LEU A 130 -17.13 -3.19 7.74
C LEU A 130 -16.81 -3.59 6.31
N TYR A 131 -17.52 -4.61 5.83
CA TYR A 131 -17.29 -5.21 4.52
C TYR A 131 -18.61 -5.27 3.73
N LEU A 132 -18.59 -4.66 2.55
CA LEU A 132 -19.71 -4.49 1.62
C LEU A 132 -19.31 -4.94 0.20
N HIS A 133 -18.20 -5.68 0.04
CA HIS A 133 -17.69 -6.14 -1.25
C HIS A 133 -18.74 -6.96 -2.03
N GLU A 134 -18.64 -7.03 -3.36
CA GLU A 134 -19.54 -7.84 -4.20
C GLU A 134 -21.05 -7.61 -3.93
N ASN A 135 -21.45 -6.35 -3.77
CA ASN A 135 -22.86 -5.97 -3.64
C ASN A 135 -23.31 -5.14 -4.86
N LYS A 136 -24.52 -4.59 -4.80
CA LYS A 136 -25.17 -3.87 -5.90
C LYS A 136 -25.43 -2.39 -5.53
N LEU A 137 -24.60 -1.84 -4.65
CA LEU A 137 -24.70 -0.46 -4.16
C LEU A 137 -24.33 0.50 -5.30
N ASP A 138 -25.19 1.47 -5.59
CA ASP A 138 -25.00 2.46 -6.68
C ASP A 138 -24.55 3.85 -6.17
N ILE A 139 -24.88 4.17 -4.91
CA ILE A 139 -24.57 5.46 -4.28
C ILE A 139 -24.20 5.35 -2.80
N PHE A 140 -23.16 6.06 -2.40
CA PHE A 140 -22.95 6.42 -0.99
C PHE A 140 -23.48 7.83 -0.75
N ARG A 141 -24.52 7.93 0.08
CA ARG A 141 -25.16 9.21 0.42
C ARG A 141 -24.52 9.83 1.65
N ASN A 142 -24.82 11.11 1.88
CA ASN A 142 -24.53 11.74 3.17
C ASN A 142 -25.12 10.89 4.31
N ASP A 143 -24.34 10.67 5.36
CA ASP A 143 -24.76 9.94 6.57
C ASP A 143 -25.25 8.47 6.35
N THR A 144 -24.90 7.85 5.20
CA THR A 144 -25.03 6.39 4.99
C THR A 144 -24.28 5.60 6.07
N PHE A 145 -23.12 6.08 6.51
CA PHE A 145 -22.27 5.45 7.53
C PHE A 145 -22.42 6.07 8.93
N LEU A 146 -23.57 6.69 9.22
CA LEU A 146 -23.88 7.23 10.56
C LEU A 146 -23.90 6.11 11.61
N GLY A 147 -23.27 6.38 12.77
CA GLY A 147 -23.07 5.43 13.87
C GLY A 147 -21.69 4.77 13.91
N LEU A 148 -20.93 4.78 12.81
CA LEU A 148 -19.66 4.06 12.64
C LEU A 148 -18.41 4.88 13.05
N GLU A 149 -18.48 5.59 14.18
CA GLU A 149 -17.43 6.51 14.64
C GLU A 149 -16.07 5.83 14.95
N SER A 150 -16.09 4.52 15.23
CA SER A 150 -14.87 3.74 15.50
C SER A 150 -14.29 3.00 14.29
N LEU A 151 -14.85 3.17 13.09
CA LEU A 151 -14.46 2.38 11.93
C LEU A 151 -13.02 2.68 11.49
N GLU A 152 -12.17 1.65 11.44
CA GLU A 152 -10.76 1.70 11.04
C GLU A 152 -10.57 1.22 9.59
N TYR A 153 -11.44 0.32 9.12
CA TYR A 153 -11.37 -0.35 7.82
C TYR A 153 -12.76 -0.40 7.15
N LEU A 154 -12.86 0.06 5.91
CA LEU A 154 -14.05 -0.03 5.06
C LEU A 154 -13.68 -0.58 3.68
N GLN A 155 -14.40 -1.62 3.25
CA GLN A 155 -14.21 -2.26 1.96
C GLN A 155 -15.55 -2.40 1.22
N ALA A 156 -15.61 -1.91 -0.02
CA ALA A 156 -16.80 -1.95 -0.88
C ALA A 156 -16.42 -2.10 -2.37
N ASP A 157 -15.42 -2.92 -2.65
CA ASP A 157 -15.00 -3.33 -3.99
C ASP A 157 -16.04 -4.21 -4.72
N TYR A 158 -15.88 -4.38 -6.03
CA TYR A 158 -16.81 -5.15 -6.88
C TYR A 158 -18.28 -4.75 -6.69
N ASN A 159 -18.54 -3.44 -6.61
CA ASN A 159 -19.88 -2.86 -6.54
C ASN A 159 -20.18 -2.03 -7.80
N VAL A 160 -21.34 -1.39 -7.85
CA VAL A 160 -21.76 -0.56 -9.00
C VAL A 160 -21.81 0.94 -8.65
N ILE A 161 -20.96 1.38 -7.70
CA ILE A 161 -21.00 2.74 -7.15
C ILE A 161 -20.65 3.75 -8.24
N LYS A 162 -21.62 4.61 -8.58
CA LYS A 162 -21.51 5.69 -9.59
C LYS A 162 -21.36 7.06 -8.94
N ARG A 163 -21.76 7.23 -7.68
CA ARG A 163 -21.69 8.50 -6.96
C ARG A 163 -21.36 8.30 -5.49
N ILE A 164 -20.52 9.17 -4.97
CA ILE A 164 -20.31 9.37 -3.54
C ILE A 164 -20.70 10.83 -3.25
N GLU A 165 -21.38 11.09 -2.14
CA GLU A 165 -21.74 12.44 -1.70
C GLU A 165 -20.70 12.98 -0.69
N SER A 166 -20.48 14.30 -0.67
CA SER A 166 -19.35 14.92 0.04
C SER A 166 -19.33 14.69 1.56
N GLY A 167 -20.47 14.40 2.17
CA GLY A 167 -20.60 14.08 3.59
C GLY A 167 -20.56 12.57 3.91
N ALA A 168 -20.45 11.67 2.93
CA ALA A 168 -20.57 10.23 3.14
C ALA A 168 -19.62 9.67 4.22
N PHE A 169 -18.38 10.16 4.27
CA PHE A 169 -17.36 9.73 5.25
C PHE A 169 -17.18 10.70 6.42
N ARG A 170 -18.06 11.71 6.58
CA ARG A 170 -17.88 12.82 7.53
C ARG A 170 -17.70 12.39 8.99
N ASN A 171 -18.26 11.24 9.37
CA ASN A 171 -18.29 10.76 10.75
C ASN A 171 -17.24 9.65 11.02
N LEU A 172 -16.50 9.20 10.00
CA LEU A 172 -15.58 8.05 10.05
C LEU A 172 -14.18 8.42 10.56
N SER A 173 -14.11 9.11 11.70
CA SER A 173 -12.89 9.77 12.20
C SER A 173 -11.65 8.88 12.37
N LYS A 174 -11.83 7.57 12.58
CA LYS A 174 -10.75 6.58 12.76
C LYS A 174 -10.36 5.84 11.48
N LEU A 175 -11.00 6.14 10.34
CA LEU A 175 -10.84 5.36 9.10
C LEU A 175 -9.42 5.51 8.54
N ARG A 176 -8.75 4.37 8.36
CA ARG A 176 -7.37 4.25 7.86
C ARG A 176 -7.29 3.53 6.53
N VAL A 177 -8.10 2.50 6.33
CA VAL A 177 -8.10 1.69 5.11
C VAL A 177 -9.45 1.85 4.41
N LEU A 178 -9.41 2.30 3.16
CA LEU A 178 -10.59 2.44 2.30
C LEU A 178 -10.32 1.74 0.96
N ILE A 179 -11.13 0.72 0.67
CA ILE A 179 -11.01 -0.11 -0.54
C ILE A 179 -12.28 0.08 -1.39
N LEU A 180 -12.10 0.65 -2.58
CA LEU A 180 -13.15 1.03 -3.52
C LEU A 180 -12.83 0.63 -4.98
N ASN A 181 -11.91 -0.33 -5.19
CA ASN A 181 -11.58 -0.81 -6.53
C ASN A 181 -12.79 -1.48 -7.22
N ASP A 182 -12.69 -1.69 -8.53
CA ASP A 182 -13.69 -2.43 -9.33
C ASP A 182 -15.10 -1.85 -9.15
N ASN A 183 -15.23 -0.54 -9.36
CA ASN A 183 -16.45 0.24 -9.23
C ASN A 183 -16.64 1.20 -10.43
N LEU A 184 -17.69 2.02 -10.41
CA LEU A 184 -18.09 2.86 -11.55
C LEU A 184 -17.92 4.37 -11.29
N ILE A 185 -17.06 4.76 -10.34
CA ILE A 185 -16.93 6.14 -9.85
C ILE A 185 -16.27 7.02 -10.93
N PRO A 186 -16.94 8.05 -11.47
CA PRO A 186 -16.40 8.91 -12.54
C PRO A 186 -15.59 10.10 -12.00
N MET A 187 -15.90 10.52 -10.77
CA MET A 187 -15.23 11.59 -10.03
C MET A 187 -15.54 11.46 -8.54
N LEU A 188 -14.69 12.04 -7.69
CA LEU A 188 -14.94 12.18 -6.25
C LEU A 188 -15.40 13.61 -5.93
N PRO A 189 -16.33 13.80 -4.97
CA PRO A 189 -16.78 15.13 -4.56
C PRO A 189 -15.75 15.85 -3.68
N THR A 190 -15.80 17.18 -3.66
CA THR A 190 -14.90 17.99 -2.82
C THR A 190 -15.23 17.85 -1.32
N ASN A 191 -14.18 17.95 -0.51
CA ASN A 191 -14.12 17.76 0.94
C ASN A 191 -14.46 16.34 1.45
N LEU A 192 -14.59 15.33 0.57
CA LEU A 192 -14.93 13.95 0.94
C LEU A 192 -14.03 13.38 2.05
N PHE A 193 -12.73 13.61 1.94
CA PHE A 193 -11.73 13.07 2.86
C PHE A 193 -11.43 13.98 4.06
N LYS A 194 -12.21 15.05 4.26
CA LYS A 194 -11.90 16.08 5.26
C LYS A 194 -11.93 15.60 6.72
N SER A 195 -12.72 14.57 7.01
CA SER A 195 -12.86 14.00 8.37
C SER A 195 -12.04 12.73 8.62
N VAL A 196 -11.30 12.21 7.64
CA VAL A 196 -10.62 10.90 7.74
C VAL A 196 -9.11 11.04 7.60
N SER A 197 -8.35 10.05 8.09
CA SER A 197 -6.89 10.03 7.99
C SER A 197 -6.41 8.71 7.41
N LEU A 198 -6.66 8.55 6.11
CA LEU A 198 -6.34 7.32 5.38
C LEU A 198 -4.83 7.08 5.34
N THR A 199 -4.46 5.83 5.62
CA THR A 199 -3.13 5.27 5.37
C THR A 199 -3.12 4.45 4.09
N HIS A 200 -4.23 3.80 3.72
CA HIS A 200 -4.34 2.99 2.50
C HIS A 200 -5.62 3.35 1.73
N LEU A 201 -5.51 3.66 0.45
CA LEU A 201 -6.63 4.01 -0.43
C LEU A 201 -6.52 3.29 -1.79
N ASP A 202 -7.42 2.35 -2.05
CA ASP A 202 -7.52 1.67 -3.36
C ASP A 202 -8.71 2.21 -4.16
N LEU A 203 -8.40 2.72 -5.36
CA LEU A 203 -9.36 3.27 -6.32
C LEU A 203 -9.20 2.65 -7.73
N ARG A 204 -8.52 1.50 -7.87
CA ARG A 204 -8.29 0.85 -9.19
C ARG A 204 -9.58 0.45 -9.90
N GLY A 205 -9.51 0.25 -11.22
CA GLY A 205 -10.64 -0.27 -12.01
C GLY A 205 -11.87 0.64 -12.04
N ASN A 206 -11.72 1.92 -11.68
CA ASN A 206 -12.81 2.91 -11.63
C ASN A 206 -12.87 3.73 -12.92
N ARG A 207 -13.69 4.79 -12.93
CA ARG A 207 -13.91 5.67 -14.09
C ARG A 207 -13.36 7.09 -13.88
N LEU A 208 -12.42 7.26 -12.94
CA LEU A 208 -11.83 8.55 -12.60
C LEU A 208 -11.03 9.11 -13.78
N LYS A 209 -11.34 10.36 -14.14
CA LYS A 209 -10.64 11.08 -15.22
C LYS A 209 -9.64 12.11 -14.71
N VAL A 210 -9.95 12.75 -13.59
CA VAL A 210 -9.16 13.83 -12.96
C VAL A 210 -9.35 13.77 -11.45
N LEU A 211 -8.30 14.08 -10.68
CA LEU A 211 -8.40 14.40 -9.26
C LEU A 211 -7.90 15.84 -9.06
N SER A 212 -8.79 16.73 -8.61
CA SER A 212 -8.41 18.09 -8.19
C SER A 212 -7.68 18.05 -6.86
N TYR A 213 -6.75 18.99 -6.66
CA TYR A 213 -6.01 19.09 -5.41
C TYR A 213 -6.84 19.73 -4.30
N ARG A 214 -7.45 20.88 -4.59
CA ARG A 214 -8.20 21.70 -3.62
C ARG A 214 -9.47 20.98 -3.16
N GLY A 215 -9.52 20.64 -1.88
CA GLY A 215 -10.62 19.91 -1.26
C GLY A 215 -10.58 18.39 -1.47
N MET A 216 -9.52 17.79 -2.03
CA MET A 216 -9.38 16.32 -2.05
C MET A 216 -7.97 15.87 -1.68
N LEU A 217 -7.01 16.07 -2.58
CA LEU A 217 -5.63 15.57 -2.40
C LEU A 217 -4.89 16.30 -1.26
N ASP A 218 -5.27 17.55 -1.00
CA ASP A 218 -4.83 18.36 0.14
C ASP A 218 -5.16 17.74 1.53
N HIS A 219 -6.19 16.89 1.61
CA HIS A 219 -6.56 16.19 2.84
C HIS A 219 -5.90 14.81 2.98
N ILE A 220 -5.63 14.11 1.87
CA ILE A 220 -5.12 12.72 1.88
C ILE A 220 -3.63 12.64 2.26
N GLY A 221 -2.79 13.52 1.73
CA GLY A 221 -1.33 13.31 1.62
C GLY A 221 -0.50 13.29 2.92
N ARG A 222 -1.09 13.37 4.11
CA ARG A 222 -0.35 13.47 5.40
C ARG A 222 -0.05 12.13 6.08
N SER A 223 -0.99 11.19 6.02
CA SER A 223 -0.91 9.88 6.70
C SER A 223 -0.73 8.71 5.71
N LEU A 224 -0.71 9.02 4.42
CA LEU A 224 -0.79 8.06 3.32
C LEU A 224 0.46 7.18 3.24
N MET A 225 0.26 5.87 3.41
CA MET A 225 1.26 4.82 3.26
C MET A 225 1.16 4.11 1.91
N GLU A 226 -0.06 3.98 1.36
CA GLU A 226 -0.36 3.34 0.07
C GLU A 226 -1.54 4.04 -0.63
N ILE A 227 -1.42 4.29 -1.94
CA ILE A 227 -2.52 4.67 -2.83
C ILE A 227 -2.38 3.95 -4.17
N GLN A 228 -3.49 3.40 -4.65
CA GLN A 228 -3.61 2.70 -5.92
C GLN A 228 -4.60 3.46 -6.82
N LEU A 229 -4.17 3.77 -8.04
CA LEU A 229 -4.83 4.68 -9.03
C LEU A 229 -4.79 4.12 -10.46
N GLU A 230 -4.34 2.89 -10.63
CA GLU A 230 -4.24 2.18 -11.91
C GLU A 230 -5.64 1.89 -12.51
N GLU A 231 -5.68 1.44 -13.76
CA GLU A 231 -6.91 0.98 -14.44
C GLU A 231 -8.07 2.01 -14.44
N ASN A 232 -7.73 3.31 -14.40
CA ASN A 232 -8.65 4.43 -14.49
C ASN A 232 -8.42 5.22 -15.79
N PRO A 233 -9.48 5.76 -16.45
CA PRO A 233 -9.39 6.44 -17.74
C PRO A 233 -8.91 7.90 -17.60
N TRP A 234 -7.64 8.08 -17.19
CA TRP A 234 -7.07 9.38 -16.86
C TRP A 234 -7.04 10.34 -18.05
N ASN A 235 -7.58 11.54 -17.86
CA ASN A 235 -7.66 12.61 -18.86
C ASN A 235 -6.50 13.60 -18.66
N CYS A 236 -5.38 13.35 -19.34
CA CYS A 236 -4.14 14.08 -19.24
C CYS A 236 -4.14 15.39 -20.06
N THR A 237 -5.08 16.28 -19.75
CA THR A 237 -5.13 17.68 -20.19
C THR A 237 -4.53 18.59 -19.10
N CYS A 238 -4.72 19.90 -19.21
CA CYS A 238 -4.26 20.86 -18.19
C CYS A 238 -4.81 20.56 -16.78
N GLU A 239 -6.01 19.98 -16.67
CA GLU A 239 -6.68 19.71 -15.39
C GLU A 239 -5.91 18.71 -14.51
N ILE A 240 -5.23 17.74 -15.14
CA ILE A 240 -4.46 16.70 -14.42
C ILE A 240 -3.20 17.25 -13.73
N VAL A 241 -2.76 18.47 -14.07
CA VAL A 241 -1.52 19.06 -13.55
C VAL A 241 -1.56 19.23 -12.02
N GLN A 242 -2.76 19.34 -11.43
CA GLN A 242 -2.96 19.31 -9.98
C GLN A 242 -2.58 17.95 -9.38
N LEU A 243 -3.15 16.86 -9.91
CA LEU A 243 -2.80 15.49 -9.51
C LEU A 243 -1.31 15.22 -9.72
N LYS A 244 -0.76 15.54 -10.89
CA LYS A 244 0.69 15.39 -11.17
C LYS A 244 1.56 16.09 -10.12
N SER A 245 1.20 17.32 -9.76
CA SER A 245 1.99 18.12 -8.82
C SER A 245 1.85 17.69 -7.37
N TRP A 246 0.77 16.98 -7.02
CA TRP A 246 0.63 16.27 -5.75
C TRP A 246 1.46 14.97 -5.72
N LEU A 247 1.39 14.19 -6.81
CA LEU A 247 2.14 12.93 -6.96
C LEU A 247 3.67 13.09 -6.88
N GLU A 248 4.19 14.25 -7.29
CA GLU A 248 5.61 14.59 -7.16
C GLU A 248 6.04 14.98 -5.72
N ARG A 249 5.08 15.10 -4.79
CA ARG A 249 5.28 15.57 -3.40
C ARG A 249 4.90 14.58 -2.31
N ILE A 250 4.00 13.63 -2.57
CA ILE A 250 3.67 12.55 -1.62
C ILE A 250 4.88 11.65 -1.34
N PRO A 251 4.90 10.91 -0.22
CA PRO A 251 5.89 9.86 0.02
C PRO A 251 5.95 8.90 -1.18
N TYR A 252 7.13 8.74 -1.77
CA TYR A 252 7.25 8.09 -3.07
C TYR A 252 6.92 6.59 -3.03
N THR A 253 6.89 5.96 -1.85
CA THR A 253 6.42 4.58 -1.65
C THR A 253 4.91 4.45 -1.65
N ALA A 254 4.16 5.56 -1.51
CA ALA A 254 2.70 5.50 -1.42
C ALA A 254 2.04 5.17 -2.76
N LEU A 255 2.46 5.81 -3.86
CA LEU A 255 1.91 5.43 -5.18
C LEU A 255 2.46 4.08 -5.62
N VAL A 256 1.56 3.10 -5.65
CA VAL A 256 1.74 1.80 -6.31
C VAL A 256 1.38 1.94 -7.80
N GLY A 257 2.05 1.16 -8.65
CA GLY A 257 1.77 1.11 -10.08
C GLY A 257 2.02 2.38 -10.91
N ASP A 258 1.30 2.46 -12.03
CA ASP A 258 1.45 3.44 -13.11
C ASP A 258 0.13 4.16 -13.42
N ILE A 259 0.18 5.48 -13.61
CA ILE A 259 -0.99 6.33 -13.90
C ILE A 259 -1.02 6.61 -15.40
N THR A 260 -1.53 5.62 -16.13
CA THR A 260 -1.61 5.62 -17.59
C THR A 260 -2.69 6.58 -18.08
N CYS A 261 -2.31 7.52 -18.94
CA CYS A 261 -3.24 8.42 -19.61
C CYS A 261 -4.08 7.67 -20.66
N GLU A 262 -5.40 7.86 -20.64
CA GLU A 262 -6.34 7.37 -21.65
C GLU A 262 -6.54 8.44 -22.75
N THR A 263 -6.80 9.68 -22.33
CA THR A 263 -6.98 10.83 -23.24
C THR A 263 -6.01 11.96 -22.89
N PRO A 264 -5.68 12.86 -23.83
CA PRO A 264 -5.91 12.79 -25.28
C PRO A 264 -4.97 11.80 -25.98
N PHE A 265 -5.29 11.41 -27.22
CA PHE A 265 -4.55 10.43 -28.04
C PHE A 265 -3.01 10.59 -28.03
N HIS A 266 -2.48 11.82 -28.08
CA HIS A 266 -1.04 12.09 -28.05
C HIS A 266 -0.34 11.65 -26.75
N PHE A 267 -1.09 11.47 -25.67
CA PHE A 267 -0.64 10.96 -24.38
C PHE A 267 -1.18 9.57 -24.03
N HIS A 268 -2.10 9.00 -24.82
CA HIS A 268 -2.64 7.65 -24.62
C HIS A 268 -1.51 6.63 -24.38
N GLY A 269 -1.65 5.82 -23.34
CA GLY A 269 -0.68 4.79 -22.94
C GLY A 269 0.51 5.28 -22.11
N LYS A 270 0.69 6.59 -21.90
CA LYS A 270 1.87 7.14 -21.20
C LYS A 270 1.59 7.40 -19.72
N ASP A 271 2.61 7.18 -18.88
CA ASP A 271 2.59 7.51 -17.46
C ASP A 271 2.59 9.03 -17.24
N LEU A 272 1.60 9.54 -16.49
CA LEU A 272 1.47 10.94 -16.10
C LEU A 272 2.74 11.53 -15.46
N ARG A 273 3.55 10.70 -14.79
CA ARG A 273 4.81 11.13 -14.16
C ARG A 273 5.85 11.56 -15.20
N GLU A 274 5.82 10.97 -16.41
CA GLU A 274 6.79 11.22 -17.49
C GLU A 274 6.46 12.44 -18.35
N ILE A 275 5.18 12.76 -18.48
CA ILE A 275 4.73 13.91 -19.27
C ILE A 275 5.12 15.21 -18.53
N LYS A 276 6.00 16.03 -19.12
CA LYS A 276 6.39 17.34 -18.54
C LYS A 276 5.17 18.26 -18.37
N ARG A 277 5.10 19.04 -17.28
CA ARG A 277 4.00 20.00 -16.98
C ARG A 277 3.62 20.86 -18.19
N SER A 278 4.60 21.49 -18.83
CA SER A 278 4.41 22.35 -20.01
C SER A 278 3.90 21.65 -21.27
N LYS A 279 3.89 20.31 -21.32
CA LYS A 279 3.21 19.53 -22.37
C LYS A 279 1.74 19.24 -22.03
N LEU A 280 1.38 19.16 -20.76
CA LEU A 280 -0.01 19.01 -20.29
C LEU A 280 -0.75 20.34 -20.32
N CYS A 281 -0.07 21.43 -19.95
CA CYS A 281 -0.60 22.78 -20.01
C CYS A 281 0.48 23.79 -20.48
N PRO A 282 0.51 24.17 -21.78
CA PRO A 282 1.48 25.13 -22.30
C PRO A 282 1.25 26.59 -21.85
N MET A 283 0.06 26.90 -21.33
CA MET A 283 -0.42 28.27 -21.09
C MET A 283 -0.33 28.72 -19.62
N LEU A 284 0.13 27.86 -18.71
CA LEU A 284 0.24 28.13 -17.27
C LEU A 284 1.69 28.02 -16.83
N SER A 285 2.18 29.03 -16.09
CA SER A 285 3.49 28.97 -15.45
C SER A 285 3.46 28.07 -14.21
N ASP A 286 4.61 27.46 -13.88
CA ASP A 286 4.73 26.66 -12.65
C ASP A 286 4.34 27.48 -11.40
N SER A 287 4.63 28.79 -11.39
CA SER A 287 4.23 29.74 -10.34
C SER A 287 2.71 29.91 -10.17
N GLU A 288 1.93 29.88 -11.25
CA GLU A 288 0.46 29.96 -11.18
C GLU A 288 -0.15 28.63 -10.74
N VAL A 289 0.44 27.51 -11.17
CA VAL A 289 0.09 26.17 -10.67
C VAL A 289 0.36 26.10 -9.16
N GLU A 290 1.51 26.57 -8.69
CA GLU A 290 1.85 26.61 -7.26
C GLU A 290 0.93 27.52 -6.44
N ALA A 291 0.51 28.66 -6.98
CA ALA A 291 -0.54 29.47 -6.38
C ALA A 291 -1.89 28.74 -6.33
N SER A 292 -2.28 27.99 -7.38
CA SER A 292 -3.51 27.20 -7.40
C SER A 292 -3.53 26.05 -6.38
N LEU A 293 -2.34 25.56 -6.01
CA LEU A 293 -2.12 24.54 -4.97
C LEU A 293 -2.08 25.11 -3.55
N GLY A 294 -2.33 26.42 -3.36
CA GLY A 294 -2.50 27.04 -2.03
C GLY A 294 -1.26 26.96 -1.13
N ILE A 295 -0.07 26.89 -1.72
CA ILE A 295 1.19 26.70 -1.00
C ILE A 295 1.65 28.06 -0.43
N PRO A 296 2.06 28.16 0.84
CA PRO A 296 2.81 29.31 1.32
C PRO A 296 4.12 29.43 0.52
N GLN A 297 4.42 30.60 -0.03
CA GLN A 297 5.76 30.81 -0.58
C GLN A 297 6.79 30.68 0.54
N LEU A 298 7.75 29.77 0.40
CA LEU A 298 9.01 29.91 1.11
C LEU A 298 9.63 31.22 0.63
N SER A 299 9.84 32.16 1.54
CA SER A 299 10.05 33.57 1.18
C SER A 299 11.40 33.78 0.47
N SER A 300 11.36 33.77 -0.87
CA SER A 300 12.39 34.40 -1.68
C SER A 300 12.39 35.89 -1.34
N SER A 301 13.40 36.32 -0.59
CA SER A 301 13.53 37.68 -0.05
C SER A 301 13.70 38.68 -1.19
N LYS A 302 12.62 39.40 -1.53
CA LYS A 302 12.68 40.57 -2.41
C LYS A 302 13.41 41.71 -1.71
N GLU A 303 14.70 41.86 -1.99
CA GLU A 303 15.31 43.19 -2.02
C GLU A 303 15.46 43.63 -3.47
N ASN A 304 14.78 44.74 -3.81
CA ASN A 304 14.78 45.29 -5.16
C ASN A 304 16.02 46.18 -5.35
N ALA A 305 17.12 45.61 -5.87
CA ALA A 305 18.30 46.37 -6.30
C ALA A 305 18.53 46.18 -7.81
N TRP A 306 17.87 47.01 -8.62
CA TRP A 306 18.15 47.19 -10.05
C TRP A 306 18.90 48.52 -10.27
N PRO A 307 19.67 48.70 -11.36
CA PRO A 307 20.26 47.70 -12.27
C PRO A 307 21.75 47.93 -12.57
N THR A 308 22.42 46.95 -13.18
CA THR A 308 23.26 47.24 -14.37
C THR A 308 23.53 45.98 -15.21
N LYS A 309 23.25 46.09 -16.51
CA LYS A 309 23.80 45.24 -17.60
C LYS A 309 25.13 45.88 -18.07
N PRO A 310 26.02 45.22 -18.87
CA PRO A 310 25.66 44.25 -19.91
C PRO A 310 26.61 43.04 -20.14
N SER A 311 26.20 42.16 -21.07
CA SER A 311 26.96 41.46 -22.13
C SER A 311 28.37 40.86 -21.86
N SER A 312 28.74 39.69 -22.39
CA SER A 312 28.05 38.71 -23.27
C SER A 312 28.92 37.43 -23.44
N MET A 313 28.57 36.57 -24.40
CA MET A 313 29.22 35.30 -24.78
C MET A 313 28.93 34.11 -23.85
N LEU A 314 28.64 32.89 -24.33
CA LEU A 314 28.56 32.40 -25.72
C LEU A 314 27.32 31.50 -25.92
N SER A 315 26.82 31.42 -27.15
CA SER A 315 25.72 30.54 -27.57
C SER A 315 26.22 29.24 -28.21
N SER A 316 25.35 28.23 -28.30
CA SER A 316 25.55 27.04 -29.12
C SER A 316 24.29 26.67 -29.91
N PHE A 317 24.36 26.97 -31.21
CA PHE A 317 23.63 26.47 -32.39
C PHE A 317 22.50 25.43 -32.24
N HIS A 318 21.40 25.70 -32.93
CA HIS A 318 20.57 24.68 -33.61
C HIS A 318 20.67 24.87 -35.13
N PHE A 319 20.53 23.78 -35.89
CA PHE A 319 20.44 23.79 -37.36
C PHE A 319 19.00 24.00 -37.83
N THR A 320 18.83 24.75 -38.93
CA THR A 320 18.02 24.37 -40.11
C THR A 320 18.43 25.24 -41.33
N ALA A 321 17.99 24.86 -42.53
CA ALA A 321 18.23 25.55 -43.80
C ALA A 321 17.48 26.91 -43.90
N SER A 322 17.59 27.77 -44.93
CA SER A 322 17.92 27.49 -46.35
C SER A 322 18.28 28.73 -47.23
N SER A 323 19.19 28.52 -48.19
CA SER A 323 19.22 29.07 -49.57
C SER A 323 19.64 30.54 -49.90
N VAL A 324 20.41 30.69 -51.01
CA VAL A 324 20.62 31.88 -51.91
C VAL A 324 21.42 33.08 -51.31
N GLU A 325 22.44 33.70 -51.96
CA GLU A 325 23.27 33.40 -53.15
C GLU A 325 24.65 34.16 -53.14
N TYR A 326 25.56 33.78 -54.06
CA TYR A 326 26.79 34.44 -54.56
C TYR A 326 27.39 35.72 -53.92
N LYS A 327 28.67 35.64 -53.50
CA LYS A 327 29.82 36.13 -54.32
C LYS A 327 31.20 35.67 -53.79
N THR A 328 32.24 35.83 -54.61
CA THR A 328 33.58 35.22 -54.48
C THR A 328 34.70 36.21 -54.14
N SER A 329 35.74 35.77 -53.41
CA SER A 329 37.16 35.99 -53.76
C SER A 329 38.13 35.18 -52.88
N ASN A 330 39.37 34.99 -53.35
CA ASN A 330 40.44 34.23 -52.70
C ASN A 330 41.36 35.10 -51.82
N LYS A 331 41.90 34.53 -50.73
CA LYS A 331 43.37 34.34 -50.49
C LYS A 331 43.71 33.72 -49.13
N GLN A 332 44.80 32.97 -49.11
CA GLN A 332 45.61 32.57 -47.94
C GLN A 332 47.07 32.98 -48.23
N PRO A 333 47.96 33.20 -47.23
CA PRO A 333 48.84 32.09 -46.81
C PRO A 333 49.44 32.11 -45.37
N LYS A 334 49.41 30.92 -44.74
CA LYS A 334 50.50 30.29 -43.93
C LYS A 334 50.90 30.87 -42.53
N PRO A 335 51.62 30.07 -41.67
CA PRO A 335 51.48 30.15 -40.20
C PRO A 335 52.79 30.22 -39.37
N THR A 336 52.69 30.47 -38.06
CA THR A 336 53.69 30.02 -37.06
C THR A 336 53.14 29.82 -35.63
N LYS A 337 53.45 28.63 -35.07
CA LYS A 337 53.81 28.31 -33.66
C LYS A 337 52.80 28.49 -32.49
N GLN A 338 52.84 27.48 -31.61
CA GLN A 338 52.31 27.36 -30.25
C GLN A 338 53.36 26.59 -29.40
N PRO A 339 53.23 26.44 -28.06
CA PRO A 339 52.52 27.24 -27.06
C PRO A 339 53.43 27.65 -25.86
N ARG A 340 52.88 28.35 -24.85
CA ARG A 340 53.46 28.40 -23.48
C ARG A 340 52.35 28.51 -22.43
N ALA A 341 52.55 27.90 -21.26
CA ALA A 341 51.50 27.70 -20.24
C ALA A 341 51.23 28.95 -19.36
N PRO A 342 50.01 29.10 -18.78
CA PRO A 342 49.66 30.20 -17.87
C PRO A 342 50.24 30.04 -16.45
N ARG A 343 50.34 31.17 -15.73
CA ARG A 343 50.57 31.23 -14.27
C ARG A 343 49.24 31.38 -13.51
N PRO A 344 49.16 30.98 -12.23
CA PRO A 344 47.98 31.19 -11.40
C PRO A 344 47.78 32.68 -11.02
N PRO A 345 46.53 33.11 -10.75
CA PRO A 345 46.22 34.46 -10.27
C PRO A 345 46.57 34.66 -8.77
N PRO A 346 46.69 35.93 -8.30
CA PRO A 346 47.06 36.24 -6.92
C PRO A 346 45.89 36.10 -5.92
N THR A 347 46.23 35.90 -4.65
CA THR A 347 45.29 35.87 -3.52
C THR A 347 44.75 37.27 -3.15
N PRO A 348 43.45 37.42 -2.88
CA PRO A 348 42.90 38.63 -2.28
C PRO A 348 43.42 38.87 -0.86
N ARG A 349 43.58 40.14 -0.46
CA ARG A 349 43.90 40.53 0.92
C ARG A 349 42.66 40.44 1.81
N GLY A 350 42.85 40.03 3.06
CA GLY A 350 41.78 39.99 4.07
C GLY A 350 41.35 41.38 4.53
N LEU A 351 40.06 41.52 4.83
CA LEU A 351 39.46 42.65 5.55
C LEU A 351 39.06 42.19 6.94
N TYR A 352 39.45 42.94 7.98
CA TYR A 352 39.08 42.67 9.37
C TYR A 352 37.67 43.21 9.66
N PRO A 353 36.75 42.39 10.23
CA PRO A 353 35.57 42.89 10.92
C PRO A 353 35.97 43.51 12.28
N GLY A 354 35.24 44.54 12.72
CA GLY A 354 35.37 45.09 14.07
C GLY A 354 34.79 44.17 15.16
N PRO A 355 35.11 44.41 16.44
CA PRO A 355 34.60 43.60 17.55
C PRO A 355 33.07 43.75 17.75
N ASN A 356 32.47 42.72 18.35
CA ASN A 356 31.05 42.64 18.77
C ASN A 356 30.00 42.35 17.68
N GLN A 357 30.26 41.32 16.86
CA GLN A 357 29.18 40.47 16.31
C GLN A 357 29.51 38.98 16.56
N PRO A 358 28.53 38.14 16.94
CA PRO A 358 28.75 36.70 17.06
C PRO A 358 29.00 36.09 15.67
N PRO A 359 29.86 35.07 15.54
CA PRO A 359 30.15 34.47 14.24
C PRO A 359 28.92 33.73 13.70
N VAL A 360 28.24 34.34 12.70
CA VAL A 360 27.23 33.65 11.91
C VAL A 360 27.93 32.51 11.17
N ALA A 361 27.66 31.28 11.59
CA ALA A 361 28.19 30.09 10.93
C ALA A 361 27.68 30.06 9.49
N ALA A 362 28.56 30.31 8.53
CA ALA A 362 28.28 30.13 7.12
C ALA A 362 28.05 28.65 6.87
N TYR A 363 26.78 28.23 6.83
CA TYR A 363 26.39 26.88 6.43
C TYR A 363 26.96 26.61 5.04
N GLN A 364 28.02 25.80 4.96
CA GLN A 364 28.46 25.24 3.69
C GLN A 364 27.36 24.34 3.17
N THR A 365 26.53 24.88 2.28
CA THR A 365 25.71 24.07 1.39
C THR A 365 26.65 23.14 0.66
N ARG A 366 26.55 21.83 0.91
CA ARG A 366 27.31 20.84 0.15
C ARG A 366 27.04 21.09 -1.33
N PRO A 367 28.05 21.10 -2.20
CA PRO A 367 27.83 21.28 -3.64
C PRO A 367 26.78 20.25 -4.11
N PRO A 368 25.82 20.65 -4.95
CA PRO A 368 24.72 19.78 -5.34
C PRO A 368 25.29 18.49 -5.94
N ILE A 369 24.86 17.35 -5.39
CA ILE A 369 25.34 16.03 -5.83
C ILE A 369 25.07 15.93 -7.34
N PRO A 370 26.11 15.71 -8.18
CA PRO A 370 25.92 15.71 -9.62
C PRO A 370 24.94 14.60 -9.99
N ILE A 371 23.83 14.98 -10.64
CA ILE A 371 22.78 14.05 -11.03
C ILE A 371 23.28 13.22 -12.21
N ILE A 372 23.86 12.06 -11.90
CA ILE A 372 24.26 11.06 -12.88
C ILE A 372 22.99 10.32 -13.33
N CYS A 373 22.58 10.56 -14.57
CA CYS A 373 21.42 9.93 -15.20
C CYS A 373 21.90 9.07 -16.40
N PRO A 374 21.41 7.83 -16.57
CA PRO A 374 21.78 7.01 -17.72
C PRO A 374 21.32 7.64 -19.05
N THR A 375 22.06 7.39 -20.12
CA THR A 375 21.72 7.88 -21.46
C THR A 375 20.36 7.37 -21.90
N GLY A 376 19.48 8.29 -22.31
CA GLY A 376 18.10 7.97 -22.69
C GLY A 376 17.10 7.92 -21.55
N CYS A 377 17.53 7.91 -20.28
CA CYS A 377 16.62 7.95 -19.13
C CYS A 377 16.26 9.39 -18.71
N SER A 378 15.22 9.52 -17.90
CA SER A 378 14.79 10.77 -17.26
C SER A 378 14.94 10.61 -15.74
N CYS A 379 15.67 11.52 -15.11
CA CYS A 379 15.93 11.44 -13.67
C CYS A 379 15.47 12.71 -12.92
N SER A 380 14.86 12.53 -11.75
CA SER A 380 14.37 13.60 -10.88
C SER A 380 14.89 13.41 -9.45
N LEU A 381 15.40 14.49 -8.86
CA LEU A 381 15.87 14.50 -7.46
C LEU A 381 14.78 15.05 -6.55
N HIS A 382 14.37 14.28 -5.55
CA HIS A 382 13.34 14.68 -4.58
C HIS A 382 14.01 15.28 -3.34
N ILE A 383 13.78 16.59 -3.11
CA ILE A 383 14.49 17.41 -2.11
C ILE A 383 14.31 16.87 -0.68
N ASN A 384 13.09 16.43 -0.33
CA ASN A 384 12.75 15.97 1.03
C ASN A 384 13.56 14.74 1.46
N ASP A 385 13.82 13.82 0.53
CA ASP A 385 14.40 12.49 0.80
C ASP A 385 15.84 12.33 0.29
N LEU A 386 16.40 13.36 -0.36
CA LEU A 386 17.64 13.33 -1.15
C LEU A 386 17.68 12.18 -2.17
N GLY A 387 16.51 11.71 -2.60
CA GLY A 387 16.35 10.51 -3.43
C GLY A 387 16.40 10.82 -4.91
N LEU A 388 17.23 10.08 -5.65
CA LEU A 388 17.21 10.10 -7.11
C LEU A 388 16.20 9.08 -7.63
N THR A 389 15.16 9.56 -8.31
CA THR A 389 14.24 8.74 -9.11
C THR A 389 14.80 8.63 -10.52
N VAL A 390 14.96 7.40 -11.03
CA VAL A 390 15.46 7.10 -12.37
C VAL A 390 14.34 6.41 -13.16
N ASN A 391 13.87 7.04 -14.24
CA ASN A 391 12.91 6.45 -15.16
C ASN A 391 13.58 6.15 -16.51
N CYS A 392 13.56 4.87 -16.86
CA CYS A 392 14.13 4.29 -18.06
C CYS A 392 13.09 3.44 -18.82
N LYS A 393 11.79 3.76 -18.72
CA LYS A 393 10.72 3.00 -19.41
C LYS A 393 10.78 3.16 -20.93
N GLU A 394 10.36 2.10 -21.63
CA GLU A 394 10.16 2.06 -23.09
C GLU A 394 11.40 2.50 -23.92
N ARG A 395 12.61 2.17 -23.46
CA ARG A 395 13.87 2.53 -24.15
C ARG A 395 14.51 1.40 -24.95
N GLY A 396 13.93 0.20 -24.90
CA GLY A 396 14.42 -0.98 -25.61
C GLY A 396 15.67 -1.60 -24.99
N PHE A 397 15.98 -1.30 -23.71
CA PHE A 397 17.11 -1.93 -23.01
C PHE A 397 16.97 -3.45 -23.01
N HIS A 398 18.05 -4.17 -23.34
CA HIS A 398 18.09 -5.64 -23.32
C HIS A 398 18.70 -6.20 -22.03
N ASN A 399 19.52 -5.41 -21.33
CA ASN A 399 20.18 -5.78 -20.08
C ASN A 399 20.26 -4.57 -19.14
N ILE A 400 20.12 -4.78 -17.85
CA ILE A 400 20.23 -3.71 -16.82
C ILE A 400 21.63 -3.07 -16.83
N SER A 401 22.66 -3.83 -17.24
CA SER A 401 24.02 -3.33 -17.41
C SER A 401 24.22 -2.31 -18.55
N GLU A 402 23.22 -2.07 -19.40
CA GLU A 402 23.24 -0.97 -20.40
C GLU A 402 22.97 0.41 -19.79
N LEU A 403 22.61 0.49 -18.50
CA LEU A 403 22.38 1.74 -17.77
C LEU A 403 23.68 2.50 -17.48
N LEU A 404 24.20 3.17 -18.50
CA LEU A 404 25.42 3.97 -18.47
C LEU A 404 25.12 5.46 -18.69
N PRO A 405 25.73 6.38 -17.92
CA PRO A 405 26.45 6.13 -16.67
C PRO A 405 25.51 5.64 -15.56
N ARG A 406 25.99 4.72 -14.71
CA ARG A 406 25.19 4.16 -13.61
C ARG A 406 24.82 5.26 -12.59
N PRO A 407 23.54 5.36 -12.18
CA PRO A 407 23.08 6.45 -11.33
C PRO A 407 23.51 6.25 -9.88
N LEU A 408 24.15 7.27 -9.29
CA LEU A 408 24.51 7.26 -7.87
C LEU A 408 23.28 7.57 -7.01
N ASN A 409 23.13 6.83 -5.90
CA ASN A 409 22.07 7.01 -4.90
C ASN A 409 20.63 6.98 -5.48
N ALA A 410 20.41 6.15 -6.51
CA ALA A 410 19.07 5.86 -6.99
C ALA A 410 18.22 5.24 -5.86
N LYS A 411 17.10 5.90 -5.52
CA LYS A 411 16.06 5.36 -4.63
C LYS A 411 14.91 4.69 -5.38
N LYS A 412 14.71 5.05 -6.64
CA LYS A 412 13.78 4.39 -7.55
C LYS A 412 14.42 4.09 -8.89
N LEU A 413 14.11 2.93 -9.45
CA LEU A 413 14.47 2.55 -10.81
C LEU A 413 13.26 1.95 -11.53
N TYR A 414 12.75 2.66 -12.53
CA TYR A 414 11.69 2.18 -13.43
C TYR A 414 12.29 1.71 -14.75
N LEU A 415 12.08 0.45 -15.09
CA LEU A 415 12.57 -0.24 -16.28
C LEU A 415 11.44 -0.95 -17.04
N SER A 416 10.17 -0.61 -16.79
CA SER A 416 9.03 -1.22 -17.48
C SER A 416 8.99 -0.94 -18.99
N GLY A 417 8.40 -1.86 -19.76
CA GLY A 417 8.26 -1.71 -21.22
C GLY A 417 9.58 -1.85 -21.99
N ASN A 418 10.59 -2.52 -21.42
CA ASN A 418 11.87 -2.77 -22.09
C ASN A 418 11.95 -4.22 -22.60
N LEU A 419 13.12 -4.64 -23.07
CA LEU A 419 13.36 -5.93 -23.71
C LEU A 419 14.32 -6.80 -22.86
N ILE A 420 14.32 -6.58 -21.53
CA ILE A 420 15.20 -7.26 -20.60
C ILE A 420 14.78 -8.73 -20.49
N GLN A 421 15.73 -9.65 -20.72
CA GLN A 421 15.46 -11.09 -20.71
C GLN A 421 16.02 -11.81 -19.47
N LYS A 422 17.11 -11.29 -18.90
CA LYS A 422 17.89 -11.95 -17.86
C LYS A 422 18.35 -10.94 -16.81
N ILE A 423 18.38 -11.36 -15.56
CA ILE A 423 18.90 -10.58 -14.44
C ILE A 423 20.07 -11.33 -13.80
N TYR A 424 21.24 -10.68 -13.73
CA TYR A 424 22.45 -11.22 -13.14
C TYR A 424 22.80 -10.54 -11.82
N ARG A 425 23.57 -11.23 -10.98
CA ARG A 425 24.04 -10.75 -9.66
C ARG A 425 24.92 -9.50 -9.71
N SER A 426 25.47 -9.18 -10.88
CA SER A 426 26.23 -7.95 -11.16
C SER A 426 25.35 -6.74 -11.52
N ASP A 427 24.11 -6.96 -11.99
CA ASP A 427 23.30 -5.88 -12.55
C ASP A 427 22.95 -4.81 -11.52
N PHE A 428 22.60 -5.21 -10.30
CA PHE A 428 22.27 -4.31 -9.20
C PHE A 428 23.47 -3.92 -8.30
N TRP A 429 24.70 -4.06 -8.79
CA TRP A 429 25.87 -3.54 -8.09
C TRP A 429 25.79 -2.01 -7.89
N ASN A 430 26.09 -1.55 -6.67
CA ASN A 430 25.94 -0.16 -6.18
C ASN A 430 24.51 0.42 -6.13
N PHE A 431 23.45 -0.38 -6.27
CA PHE A 431 22.05 0.08 -6.14
C PHE A 431 21.47 -0.05 -4.71
N SER A 432 22.31 -0.04 -3.67
CA SER A 432 21.92 -0.32 -2.27
C SER A 432 20.95 0.70 -1.64
N SER A 433 20.72 1.84 -2.29
CA SER A 433 19.72 2.84 -1.86
C SER A 433 18.33 2.63 -2.47
N LEU A 434 18.10 1.64 -3.32
CA LEU A 434 16.77 1.41 -3.92
C LEU A 434 15.73 1.00 -2.88
N ASP A 435 14.63 1.75 -2.84
CA ASP A 435 13.38 1.43 -2.16
C ASP A 435 12.39 0.74 -3.11
N LEU A 436 12.42 1.09 -4.40
CA LEU A 436 11.49 0.57 -5.42
C LEU A 436 12.22 0.23 -6.73
N LEU A 437 11.96 -0.97 -7.24
CA LEU A 437 12.46 -1.48 -8.51
C LEU A 437 11.29 -2.01 -9.34
N HIS A 438 11.07 -1.41 -10.51
CA HIS A 438 9.97 -1.78 -11.40
C HIS A 438 10.50 -2.37 -12.71
N LEU A 439 10.36 -3.68 -12.88
CA LEU A 439 10.82 -4.46 -14.02
C LEU A 439 9.66 -5.10 -14.81
N GLY A 440 8.42 -4.79 -14.47
CA GLY A 440 7.26 -5.35 -15.14
C GLY A 440 7.15 -5.00 -16.63
N ASN A 441 6.36 -5.76 -17.40
CA ASN A 441 6.24 -5.62 -18.87
C ASN A 441 7.62 -5.65 -19.55
N ASN A 442 8.37 -6.74 -19.35
CA ASN A 442 9.65 -7.02 -20.01
C ASN A 442 9.58 -8.43 -20.66
N ARG A 443 10.70 -9.14 -20.79
CA ARG A 443 10.78 -10.53 -21.29
C ARG A 443 11.59 -11.43 -20.35
N ILE A 444 11.53 -11.12 -19.05
CA ILE A 444 12.40 -11.72 -18.04
C ILE A 444 11.98 -13.18 -17.84
N SER A 445 12.82 -14.10 -18.30
CA SER A 445 12.62 -15.55 -18.16
C SER A 445 13.62 -16.17 -17.18
N TYR A 446 14.69 -15.45 -16.82
CA TYR A 446 15.73 -15.92 -15.91
C TYR A 446 16.20 -14.84 -14.94
N VAL A 447 16.20 -15.18 -13.65
CA VAL A 447 16.78 -14.38 -12.57
C VAL A 447 17.82 -15.23 -11.86
N GLN A 448 19.07 -14.76 -11.80
CA GLN A 448 20.15 -15.48 -11.15
C GLN A 448 19.99 -15.50 -9.62
N ASP A 449 20.37 -16.59 -8.97
CA ASP A 449 20.42 -16.65 -7.50
C ASP A 449 21.30 -15.52 -6.91
N GLY A 450 20.73 -14.77 -5.99
CA GLY A 450 21.34 -13.57 -5.42
C GLY A 450 21.37 -12.36 -6.35
N ALA A 451 20.56 -12.31 -7.41
CA ALA A 451 20.37 -11.12 -8.26
C ALA A 451 20.19 -9.83 -7.45
N PHE A 452 19.35 -9.91 -6.40
CA PHE A 452 18.98 -8.77 -5.55
C PHE A 452 19.81 -8.64 -4.26
N ILE A 453 20.96 -9.33 -4.15
CA ILE A 453 21.77 -9.37 -2.91
C ILE A 453 22.26 -8.00 -2.43
N ASN A 454 22.37 -7.05 -3.35
CA ASN A 454 22.83 -5.68 -3.08
C ASN A 454 21.67 -4.69 -2.81
N LEU A 455 20.42 -5.17 -2.63
CA LEU A 455 19.21 -4.34 -2.47
C LEU A 455 18.55 -4.48 -1.09
N PRO A 456 19.27 -4.28 0.05
CA PRO A 456 18.75 -4.55 1.39
C PRO A 456 17.59 -3.63 1.81
N ASN A 457 17.47 -2.45 1.19
CA ASN A 457 16.45 -1.44 1.50
C ASN A 457 15.17 -1.55 0.64
N LEU A 458 15.13 -2.49 -0.32
CA LEU A 458 14.03 -2.57 -1.28
C LEU A 458 12.72 -2.95 -0.59
N LYS A 459 11.66 -2.18 -0.83
CA LYS A 459 10.32 -2.33 -0.26
C LYS A 459 9.30 -2.83 -1.28
N SER A 460 9.44 -2.43 -2.54
CA SER A 460 8.53 -2.81 -3.63
C SER A 460 9.31 -3.34 -4.84
N LEU A 461 8.95 -4.54 -5.30
CA LEU A 461 9.52 -5.18 -6.48
C LEU A 461 8.41 -5.62 -7.44
N TYR A 462 8.44 -5.08 -8.66
CA TYR A 462 7.48 -5.41 -9.71
C TYR A 462 8.14 -6.25 -10.80
N LEU A 463 7.67 -7.48 -10.98
CA LEU A 463 8.10 -8.45 -12.00
C LEU A 463 6.90 -8.97 -12.84
N ASN A 464 5.74 -8.33 -12.69
CA ASN A 464 4.51 -8.60 -13.44
C ASN A 464 4.66 -8.43 -14.96
N GLY A 465 3.89 -9.15 -15.79
CA GLY A 465 4.03 -9.06 -17.26
C GLY A 465 5.41 -9.49 -17.76
N ASN A 466 5.83 -10.71 -17.42
CA ASN A 466 7.13 -11.28 -17.82
C ASN A 466 7.02 -12.79 -18.11
N ASP A 467 8.12 -13.38 -18.59
CA ASP A 467 8.21 -14.78 -19.02
C ASP A 467 8.72 -15.72 -17.90
N ILE A 468 8.47 -15.40 -16.61
CA ILE A 468 9.02 -16.16 -15.48
C ILE A 468 8.22 -17.46 -15.27
N GLU A 469 8.88 -18.62 -15.36
CA GLU A 469 8.22 -19.94 -15.21
C GLU A 469 8.33 -20.56 -13.81
N ARG A 470 9.37 -20.25 -13.03
CA ARG A 470 9.70 -20.94 -11.76
C ARG A 470 10.28 -19.96 -10.74
N LEU A 471 9.93 -20.11 -9.46
CA LEU A 471 10.47 -19.31 -8.35
C LEU A 471 11.35 -20.16 -7.40
N THR A 472 12.58 -19.71 -7.14
CA THR A 472 13.53 -20.33 -6.19
C THR A 472 13.75 -19.44 -4.96
N PRO A 473 14.17 -19.98 -3.79
CA PRO A 473 14.60 -19.16 -2.67
C PRO A 473 15.85 -18.33 -2.99
N GLY A 474 16.72 -18.84 -3.86
CA GLY A 474 17.98 -18.21 -4.21
C GLY A 474 17.81 -16.88 -4.93
N MET A 475 16.80 -16.74 -5.80
CA MET A 475 16.46 -15.51 -6.53
C MET A 475 16.30 -14.30 -5.59
N PHE A 476 15.58 -14.46 -4.48
CA PHE A 476 15.18 -13.38 -3.57
C PHE A 476 16.21 -13.01 -2.51
N ARG A 477 17.37 -13.69 -2.47
CA ARG A 477 18.40 -13.47 -1.46
C ARG A 477 18.91 -12.03 -1.46
N GLY A 478 18.58 -11.29 -0.40
CA GLY A 478 18.93 -9.88 -0.18
C GLY A 478 17.73 -9.00 0.19
N LEU A 479 16.51 -9.42 -0.16
CA LEU A 479 15.27 -8.63 -0.09
C LEU A 479 14.63 -8.57 1.32
N GLN A 480 15.46 -8.40 2.35
CA GLN A 480 15.04 -8.45 3.76
C GLN A 480 13.99 -7.39 4.14
N SER A 481 14.02 -6.22 3.50
CA SER A 481 13.07 -5.12 3.72
C SER A 481 11.82 -5.16 2.83
N LEU A 482 11.67 -6.20 1.97
CA LEU A 482 10.60 -6.20 0.97
C LEU A 482 9.23 -6.36 1.62
N HIS A 483 8.28 -5.55 1.18
CA HIS A 483 6.91 -5.47 1.67
C HIS A 483 5.89 -5.90 0.60
N TYR A 484 6.16 -5.57 -0.67
CA TYR A 484 5.24 -5.76 -1.79
C TYR A 484 5.96 -6.43 -2.97
N LEU A 485 5.40 -7.54 -3.47
CA LEU A 485 5.96 -8.34 -4.55
C LEU A 485 4.87 -8.70 -5.58
N TYR A 486 5.09 -8.29 -6.82
CA TYR A 486 4.13 -8.39 -7.92
C TYR A 486 4.65 -9.31 -9.02
N PHE A 487 3.92 -10.38 -9.30
CA PHE A 487 4.22 -11.41 -10.31
C PHE A 487 3.03 -11.70 -11.24
N GLU A 488 1.97 -10.90 -11.17
CA GLU A 488 0.79 -11.11 -12.01
C GLU A 488 1.09 -11.07 -13.51
N TYR A 489 0.33 -11.82 -14.32
CA TYR A 489 0.58 -12.00 -15.75
C TYR A 489 2.00 -12.52 -16.05
N ASN A 490 2.38 -13.64 -15.41
CA ASN A 490 3.59 -14.39 -15.72
C ASN A 490 3.24 -15.84 -16.13
N LEU A 491 4.25 -16.66 -16.41
CA LEU A 491 4.10 -18.06 -16.80
C LEU A 491 4.39 -19.03 -15.64
N ILE A 492 4.29 -18.59 -14.37
CA ILE A 492 4.82 -19.35 -13.23
C ILE A 492 4.01 -20.64 -13.05
N ARG A 493 4.70 -21.77 -13.18
CA ARG A 493 4.15 -23.13 -13.08
C ARG A 493 4.49 -23.80 -11.75
N GLU A 494 5.61 -23.39 -11.13
CA GLU A 494 6.22 -24.02 -9.96
C GLU A 494 6.84 -22.96 -9.03
N ILE A 495 6.63 -23.15 -7.73
CA ILE A 495 7.33 -22.44 -6.66
C ILE A 495 8.07 -23.51 -5.85
N GLN A 496 9.33 -23.27 -5.49
CA GLN A 496 10.12 -24.19 -4.68
C GLN A 496 9.84 -24.02 -3.17
N PRO A 497 10.05 -25.05 -2.32
CA PRO A 497 9.91 -24.94 -0.88
C PRO A 497 10.69 -23.76 -0.31
N ALA A 498 10.11 -23.05 0.67
CA ALA A 498 10.69 -21.87 1.31
C ALA A 498 11.09 -20.72 0.37
N ALA A 499 10.55 -20.62 -0.85
CA ALA A 499 10.90 -19.56 -1.82
C ALA A 499 10.78 -18.13 -1.27
N PHE A 500 9.77 -17.85 -0.44
CA PHE A 500 9.55 -16.52 0.12
C PHE A 500 10.21 -16.28 1.49
N SER A 501 10.82 -17.31 2.10
CA SER A 501 11.37 -17.27 3.47
C SER A 501 12.47 -16.23 3.71
N LEU A 502 13.16 -15.78 2.66
CA LEU A 502 14.21 -14.75 2.76
C LEU A 502 13.65 -13.31 2.81
N MET A 503 12.33 -13.14 2.82
CA MET A 503 11.61 -11.85 2.82
C MET A 503 10.64 -11.75 4.01
N PRO A 504 11.11 -11.70 5.27
CA PRO A 504 10.26 -11.79 6.46
C PRO A 504 9.30 -10.60 6.64
N ASN A 505 9.58 -9.47 5.99
CA ASN A 505 8.71 -8.28 6.03
C ASN A 505 7.62 -8.27 4.94
N LEU A 506 7.53 -9.33 4.12
CA LEU A 506 6.60 -9.40 2.99
C LEU A 506 5.15 -9.44 3.48
N LYS A 507 4.34 -8.48 3.02
CA LYS A 507 2.93 -8.29 3.42
C LYS A 507 1.96 -8.50 2.26
N LEU A 508 2.37 -8.24 1.03
CA LEU A 508 1.56 -8.37 -0.17
C LEU A 508 2.30 -9.18 -1.23
N LEU A 509 1.66 -10.23 -1.72
CA LEU A 509 2.14 -11.08 -2.80
C LEU A 509 1.03 -11.29 -3.84
N PHE A 510 1.22 -10.78 -5.05
CA PHE A 510 0.32 -11.02 -6.18
C PHE A 510 0.94 -12.05 -7.14
N LEU A 511 0.22 -13.15 -7.36
CA LEU A 511 0.55 -14.29 -8.20
C LEU A 511 -0.63 -14.66 -9.12
N ASN A 512 -1.59 -13.74 -9.34
CA ASN A 512 -2.73 -13.98 -10.20
C ASN A 512 -2.34 -14.06 -11.69
N ASP A 513 -3.22 -14.65 -12.50
CA ASP A 513 -3.03 -14.75 -13.95
C ASP A 513 -1.69 -15.42 -14.30
N ASN A 514 -1.51 -16.63 -13.76
CA ASN A 514 -0.31 -17.46 -13.84
C ASN A 514 -0.73 -18.94 -14.05
N LEU A 515 0.23 -19.87 -14.02
CA LEU A 515 0.03 -21.28 -14.41
C LEU A 515 0.18 -22.27 -13.23
N LEU A 516 0.08 -21.78 -11.98
CA LEU A 516 0.31 -22.57 -10.77
C LEU A 516 -0.76 -23.66 -10.61
N ARG A 517 -0.35 -24.88 -10.24
CA ARG A 517 -1.25 -26.03 -10.00
C ARG A 517 -1.32 -26.47 -8.55
N THR A 518 -0.28 -26.19 -7.77
CA THR A 518 -0.15 -26.47 -6.34
C THR A 518 0.93 -25.55 -5.76
N LEU A 519 1.05 -25.49 -4.44
CA LEU A 519 2.14 -24.85 -3.72
C LEU A 519 2.92 -25.91 -2.92
N PRO A 520 4.25 -25.80 -2.80
CA PRO A 520 5.04 -26.69 -1.97
C PRO A 520 4.73 -26.43 -0.50
N THR A 521 4.95 -27.43 0.37
CA THR A 521 5.06 -27.18 1.81
C THR A 521 6.12 -26.10 2.06
N ASP A 522 5.89 -25.30 3.09
CA ASP A 522 6.74 -24.22 3.55
C ASP A 522 6.91 -23.07 2.55
N ALA A 523 6.06 -22.97 1.50
CA ALA A 523 6.08 -21.87 0.52
C ALA A 523 6.14 -20.48 1.18
N PHE A 524 5.29 -20.27 2.19
CA PHE A 524 5.12 -19.02 2.93
C PHE A 524 5.81 -19.01 4.31
N ALA A 525 6.55 -20.06 4.67
CA ALA A 525 7.19 -20.18 5.98
C ALA A 525 8.16 -19.01 6.23
N GLY A 526 8.04 -18.38 7.40
CA GLY A 526 8.81 -17.19 7.77
C GLY A 526 8.31 -15.86 7.20
N THR A 527 7.18 -15.82 6.49
CA THR A 527 6.54 -14.58 6.01
C THR A 527 5.30 -14.22 6.83
N SER A 528 4.85 -12.96 6.76
CA SER A 528 3.66 -12.46 7.48
C SER A 528 2.72 -11.75 6.50
N LEU A 529 2.21 -12.51 5.52
CA LEU A 529 1.35 -12.02 4.45
C LEU A 529 0.00 -11.54 4.99
N ALA A 530 -0.32 -10.27 4.72
CA ALA A 530 -1.62 -9.66 4.95
C ALA A 530 -2.50 -9.72 3.70
N ARG A 531 -1.92 -9.74 2.50
CA ARG A 531 -2.62 -9.91 1.21
C ARG A 531 -1.93 -10.96 0.32
N LEU A 532 -2.71 -11.89 -0.22
CA LEU A 532 -2.26 -12.92 -1.17
C LEU A 532 -3.24 -13.02 -2.35
N ASN A 533 -2.78 -12.87 -3.59
CA ASN A 533 -3.64 -13.05 -4.76
C ASN A 533 -3.19 -14.26 -5.58
N LEU A 534 -4.06 -15.27 -5.70
CA LEU A 534 -3.86 -16.51 -6.47
C LEU A 534 -4.94 -16.69 -7.55
N ARG A 535 -5.73 -15.65 -7.84
CA ARG A 535 -6.81 -15.65 -8.84
C ARG A 535 -6.33 -16.09 -10.23
N ASN A 536 -7.19 -16.77 -10.97
CA ASN A 536 -6.93 -17.18 -12.37
C ASN A 536 -5.59 -17.93 -12.54
N ASN A 537 -5.43 -19.01 -11.77
CA ASN A 537 -4.35 -19.98 -11.91
C ASN A 537 -4.96 -21.34 -12.32
N HIS A 538 -4.26 -22.44 -12.08
CA HIS A 538 -4.67 -23.80 -12.42
C HIS A 538 -4.74 -24.72 -11.18
N PHE A 539 -5.04 -24.16 -10.00
CA PHE A 539 -5.22 -24.94 -8.78
C PHE A 539 -6.45 -25.84 -8.88
N LEU A 540 -6.23 -27.15 -8.84
CA LEU A 540 -7.28 -28.15 -8.61
C LEU A 540 -7.56 -28.27 -7.11
N ALA A 541 -6.49 -28.35 -6.32
CA ALA A 541 -6.51 -28.31 -4.87
C ALA A 541 -5.34 -27.46 -4.34
N LEU A 542 -5.46 -26.99 -3.10
CA LEU A 542 -4.46 -26.18 -2.43
C LEU A 542 -4.26 -26.75 -1.01
N PRO A 543 -3.07 -27.32 -0.69
CA PRO A 543 -2.84 -27.91 0.61
C PRO A 543 -2.92 -26.86 1.73
N VAL A 544 -3.50 -27.24 2.88
CA VAL A 544 -3.54 -26.37 4.06
C VAL A 544 -2.31 -26.60 4.94
N ALA A 545 -2.05 -27.88 5.28
CA ALA A 545 -0.87 -28.30 6.02
C ALA A 545 0.42 -27.91 5.27
N GLY A 546 1.41 -27.40 5.99
CA GLY A 546 2.65 -26.84 5.48
C GLY A 546 2.52 -25.50 4.73
N VAL A 547 1.32 -25.05 4.32
CA VAL A 547 1.18 -23.91 3.39
C VAL A 547 0.28 -22.82 3.93
N LEU A 548 -1.02 -23.06 4.02
CA LEU A 548 -2.01 -22.05 4.41
C LEU A 548 -2.15 -21.91 5.92
N GLU A 549 -1.74 -22.93 6.69
CA GLU A 549 -1.67 -22.86 8.15
C GLU A 549 -0.74 -21.74 8.65
N HIS A 550 0.33 -21.43 7.91
CA HIS A 550 1.29 -20.37 8.21
C HIS A 550 0.72 -18.94 8.06
N LEU A 551 -0.45 -18.77 7.42
CA LEU A 551 -0.99 -17.45 7.03
C LEU A 551 -1.80 -16.76 8.14
N HIS A 552 -1.31 -16.79 9.39
CA HIS A 552 -2.02 -16.24 10.57
C HIS A 552 -2.38 -14.74 10.45
N ALA A 553 -1.63 -13.97 9.67
CA ALA A 553 -1.83 -12.53 9.50
C ALA A 553 -2.77 -12.13 8.34
N ILE A 554 -3.38 -13.09 7.64
CA ILE A 554 -4.08 -12.84 6.38
C ILE A 554 -5.34 -11.99 6.55
N VAL A 555 -5.35 -10.82 5.91
CA VAL A 555 -6.49 -9.90 5.86
C VAL A 555 -7.30 -10.12 4.58
N GLN A 556 -6.66 -10.53 3.48
CA GLN A 556 -7.29 -10.70 2.18
C GLN A 556 -6.57 -11.78 1.35
N ILE A 557 -7.32 -12.74 0.80
CA ILE A 557 -6.90 -13.78 -0.13
C ILE A 557 -7.90 -13.89 -1.28
N ASP A 558 -7.44 -13.79 -2.53
CA ASP A 558 -8.26 -14.04 -3.73
C ASP A 558 -7.89 -15.40 -4.35
N LEU A 559 -8.90 -16.26 -4.48
CA LEU A 559 -8.82 -17.64 -4.98
C LEU A 559 -9.71 -17.86 -6.22
N LYS A 560 -10.35 -16.80 -6.74
CA LYS A 560 -11.36 -16.88 -7.81
C LYS A 560 -10.75 -17.37 -9.13
N LEU A 561 -11.62 -17.84 -10.03
CA LEU A 561 -11.24 -18.29 -11.39
C LEU A 561 -10.20 -19.43 -11.44
N ASN A 562 -10.08 -20.22 -10.36
CA ASN A 562 -9.29 -21.45 -10.35
C ASN A 562 -10.18 -22.67 -10.63
N PRO A 563 -9.67 -23.72 -11.29
CA PRO A 563 -10.42 -24.93 -11.64
C PRO A 563 -10.54 -25.90 -10.46
N TRP A 564 -11.13 -25.46 -9.34
CA TRP A 564 -11.19 -26.24 -8.09
C TRP A 564 -11.89 -27.60 -8.29
N ASP A 565 -11.20 -28.69 -7.89
CA ASP A 565 -11.75 -30.04 -7.85
C ASP A 565 -12.31 -30.33 -6.46
N CYS A 566 -13.63 -30.19 -6.32
CA CYS A 566 -14.35 -30.33 -5.06
C CYS A 566 -14.63 -31.81 -4.72
N THR A 567 -13.57 -32.62 -4.75
CA THR A 567 -13.53 -33.98 -4.19
C THR A 567 -13.09 -33.93 -2.71
N CYS A 568 -12.97 -35.11 -2.07
CA CYS A 568 -12.61 -35.21 -0.65
C CYS A 568 -11.25 -34.56 -0.31
N GLU A 569 -10.33 -34.48 -1.27
CA GLU A 569 -9.02 -33.82 -1.13
C GLU A 569 -9.13 -32.31 -0.82
N LEU A 570 -10.26 -31.68 -1.15
CA LEU A 570 -10.50 -30.25 -0.93
C LEU A 570 -11.17 -29.94 0.42
N VAL A 571 -11.52 -30.96 1.21
CA VAL A 571 -12.12 -30.78 2.55
C VAL A 571 -11.24 -29.98 3.51
N PRO A 572 -9.91 -30.16 3.60
CA PRO A 572 -9.07 -29.31 4.44
C PRO A 572 -9.13 -27.84 4.02
N LEU A 573 -9.11 -27.55 2.70
CA LEU A 573 -9.23 -26.19 2.19
C LEU A 573 -10.59 -25.59 2.55
N LYS A 574 -11.68 -26.35 2.41
CA LYS A 574 -13.01 -25.92 2.87
C LYS A 574 -12.98 -25.53 4.35
N GLN A 575 -12.51 -26.42 5.22
CA GLN A 575 -12.42 -26.18 6.66
C GLN A 575 -11.58 -24.95 7.02
N TRP A 576 -10.48 -24.70 6.28
CA TRP A 576 -9.66 -23.50 6.46
C TRP A 576 -10.37 -22.22 6.00
N LEU A 577 -11.12 -22.27 4.90
CA LEU A 577 -11.93 -21.14 4.40
C LEU A 577 -13.16 -20.84 5.27
N GLU A 578 -13.65 -21.82 6.04
CA GLU A 578 -14.68 -21.69 7.08
C GLU A 578 -14.08 -21.16 8.39
N ALA A 579 -12.89 -21.63 8.79
CA ALA A 579 -12.19 -21.17 9.98
C ALA A 579 -11.60 -19.75 9.85
N LEU A 580 -11.38 -19.28 8.62
CA LEU A 580 -11.04 -17.89 8.33
C LEU A 580 -12.21 -16.94 8.56
N SER A 581 -11.87 -15.71 8.94
CA SER A 581 -12.77 -14.57 8.81
C SER A 581 -13.23 -14.48 7.35
N SER A 582 -14.52 -14.72 7.09
CA SER A 582 -15.04 -14.95 5.73
C SER A 582 -14.75 -13.84 4.72
N VAL A 583 -14.75 -12.62 5.24
CA VAL A 583 -14.14 -11.36 4.79
C VAL A 583 -12.90 -11.53 3.95
N SER A 584 -11.96 -12.35 4.44
CA SER A 584 -10.62 -12.43 3.91
C SER A 584 -10.66 -13.14 2.56
N VAL A 585 -11.61 -14.04 2.34
CA VAL A 585 -11.79 -14.70 1.04
C VAL A 585 -12.55 -13.77 0.10
N VAL A 586 -11.87 -13.23 -0.91
CA VAL A 586 -12.49 -12.41 -1.95
C VAL A 586 -13.46 -13.29 -2.75
N GLY A 587 -14.75 -13.13 -2.48
CA GLY A 587 -15.85 -13.69 -3.25
C GLY A 587 -16.06 -15.20 -3.18
N GLU A 588 -16.12 -15.85 -4.36
CA GLU A 588 -16.56 -17.24 -4.51
C GLU A 588 -15.48 -18.17 -5.07
N VAL A 589 -15.30 -19.27 -4.35
CA VAL A 589 -14.38 -20.38 -4.60
C VAL A 589 -15.22 -21.45 -5.31
N LEU A 590 -15.51 -21.19 -6.58
CA LEU A 590 -16.41 -22.02 -7.39
C LEU A 590 -15.72 -23.30 -7.86
N CYS A 591 -16.36 -24.43 -7.62
CA CYS A 591 -15.95 -25.73 -8.11
C CYS A 591 -16.02 -25.80 -9.64
N ALA A 592 -15.01 -26.41 -10.27
CA ALA A 592 -15.00 -26.75 -11.69
C ALA A 592 -15.32 -28.23 -11.92
N SER A 593 -14.84 -29.11 -11.03
CA SER A 593 -15.12 -30.54 -11.02
C SER A 593 -15.46 -31.04 -9.60
N PRO A 594 -16.05 -32.25 -9.45
CA PRO A 594 -16.72 -33.03 -10.49
C PRO A 594 -18.01 -32.34 -11.00
N GLU A 595 -18.49 -32.74 -12.18
CA GLU A 595 -19.64 -32.07 -12.86
C GLU A 595 -20.89 -31.83 -11.97
N PRO A 596 -21.33 -32.74 -11.08
CA PRO A 596 -22.49 -32.50 -10.22
C PRO A 596 -22.34 -31.33 -9.22
N LEU A 597 -21.09 -30.93 -8.95
CA LEU A 597 -20.72 -29.86 -8.03
C LEU A 597 -20.24 -28.61 -8.77
N ALA A 598 -20.07 -28.66 -10.09
CA ALA A 598 -19.57 -27.54 -10.89
C ALA A 598 -20.44 -26.28 -10.72
N ARG A 599 -19.77 -25.12 -10.58
CA ARG A 599 -20.35 -23.80 -10.28
C ARG A 599 -21.08 -23.66 -8.93
N ARG A 600 -20.98 -24.65 -8.03
CA ARG A 600 -21.28 -24.45 -6.60
C ARG A 600 -20.04 -23.85 -5.91
N ASP A 601 -20.23 -23.12 -4.82
CA ASP A 601 -19.13 -22.61 -4.01
C ASP A 601 -18.70 -23.63 -2.94
N LEU A 602 -17.39 -23.80 -2.75
CA LEU A 602 -16.80 -24.76 -1.81
C LEU A 602 -17.29 -24.64 -0.36
N ARG A 603 -17.58 -23.44 0.16
CA ARG A 603 -18.13 -23.22 1.52
C ARG A 603 -19.63 -23.55 1.62
N SER A 604 -20.30 -23.88 0.50
CA SER A 604 -21.72 -24.21 0.43
C SER A 604 -22.02 -25.71 0.22
N LEU A 605 -20.97 -26.54 0.15
CA LEU A 605 -21.04 -27.99 -0.12
C LEU A 605 -21.14 -28.85 1.13
#